data_AF-E9AIE8-F1
#
_entry.id   AF-E9AIE8-F1
#
_cell.length_a   1.000
_cell.length_b   1.000
_cell.length_c   1.000
_cell.angle_alpha   90.00
_cell.angle_beta   90.00
_cell.angle_gamma   90.00
#
_symmetry.space_group_name_H-M   'P 1'
#
loop_
_entity.id
_entity.type
_entity.pdbx_description
1 polymer ?
#
loop_
_entity_poly.entity_id
_entity_poly.type
_entity_poly.pdbx_seq_one_letter_code
_entity_poly.pdbx_strand_id
1 'polypeptide(L)'
;MTECWYIPEEVADRREENRLSPNVPGSYEALSEARVFFRHFDPKEVSDDIEGFIQPLLKKLNYHSYDVVNLSPATLGDEKFEALAEQHFMEHTHEDDEVRLILEGQGYFDVRDANDKWIRLLSKPGDCIVLPAGMYHRFTTDHSKCIKTLRIFKEAPRWIALNRGPETEEKPARKEYLARLHAPAETAVGAANSHTIFSLHYPLKLDAELTVITKRLLEQHSKQPLALMIFLTGSTDPTTGASWCPDCIPAKPQVAQRFAELQGKYGEERAIFLQLPVERAGYLGNPEYPYRKHPTLQLASVPTLLVLTPTKDAKEKGDVQWYDRLEVKMRTCDIDKADVLSLE
;
A
#
# COMPACT_ATOMS: atom_id res chain seq x y z
N MET A 1 11.14 -2.57 8.18
CA MET A 1 9.87 -1.91 8.52
C MET A 1 10.04 -1.30 9.88
N THR A 2 9.64 -0.05 10.08
CA THR A 2 9.57 0.52 11.43
C THR A 2 8.32 0.00 12.12
N GLU A 3 8.38 -0.15 13.44
CA GLU A 3 7.29 -0.74 14.20
C GLU A 3 6.04 0.14 14.12
N CYS A 4 4.88 -0.50 13.95
CA CYS A 4 3.58 0.14 14.12
C CYS A 4 2.61 -0.77 14.88
N TRP A 5 1.65 -0.16 15.57
CA TRP A 5 0.70 -0.86 16.44
C TRP A 5 -0.56 -0.04 16.66
N TYR A 6 -1.65 -0.70 17.02
CA TYR A 6 -2.87 -0.01 17.40
C TYR A 6 -2.75 0.55 18.82
N ILE A 7 -3.35 1.72 19.04
CA ILE A 7 -3.37 2.43 20.33
C ILE A 7 -4.83 2.73 20.75
N PRO A 8 -5.10 3.01 22.04
CA PRO A 8 -6.40 3.50 22.48
C PRO A 8 -6.77 4.85 21.85
N GLU A 9 -8.08 5.19 21.91
CA GLU A 9 -8.59 6.49 21.44
C GLU A 9 -7.98 7.67 22.20
N GLU A 10 -7.94 7.54 23.53
CA GLU A 10 -7.34 8.52 24.44
C GLU A 10 -6.07 7.96 25.06
N VAL A 11 -5.03 8.78 25.14
CA VAL A 11 -3.72 8.41 25.71
C VAL A 11 -3.35 9.38 26.81
N ALA A 12 -2.81 8.86 27.92
CA ALA A 12 -2.44 9.67 29.08
C ALA A 12 -1.17 10.51 28.83
N ASP A 13 -0.17 9.90 28.18
CA ASP A 13 1.03 10.59 27.71
C ASP A 13 1.21 10.32 26.22
N ARG A 14 1.21 11.38 25.42
CA ARG A 14 1.41 11.30 23.96
C ARG A 14 2.75 10.66 23.59
N ARG A 15 3.77 10.77 24.44
CA ARG A 15 5.15 10.32 24.18
C ARG A 15 5.42 8.85 24.56
N GLU A 16 4.50 8.20 25.27
CA GLU A 16 4.56 6.77 25.55
C GLU A 16 4.23 5.92 24.31
N GLU A 17 4.58 4.64 24.29
CA GLU A 17 4.22 3.79 23.15
C GLU A 17 2.70 3.60 23.02
N ASN A 18 1.96 3.62 24.13
CA ASN A 18 0.49 3.50 24.17
C ASN A 18 -0.08 2.25 23.48
N ARG A 19 0.67 1.13 23.43
CA ARG A 19 0.17 -0.14 22.88
C ARG A 19 -1.11 -0.61 23.58
N LEU A 20 -2.05 -1.15 22.82
CA LEU A 20 -3.20 -1.86 23.39
C LEU A 20 -2.76 -3.04 24.28
N SER A 21 -3.65 -3.46 25.19
CA SER A 21 -3.50 -4.67 26.01
C SER A 21 -4.75 -5.55 25.86
N PRO A 22 -4.68 -6.69 25.13
CA PRO A 22 -3.50 -7.25 24.49
C PRO A 22 -2.99 -6.41 23.31
N ASN A 23 -1.68 -6.50 23.02
CA ASN A 23 -1.07 -5.77 21.91
C ASN A 23 -1.67 -6.24 20.58
N VAL A 24 -2.03 -5.26 19.74
CA VAL A 24 -2.46 -5.50 18.37
C VAL A 24 -1.41 -4.85 17.46
N PRO A 25 -0.51 -5.64 16.84
CA PRO A 25 0.48 -5.09 15.94
C PRO A 25 -0.20 -4.47 14.72
N GLY A 26 0.33 -3.34 14.30
CA GLY A 26 0.02 -2.72 13.03
C GLY A 26 0.84 -3.43 11.96
N SER A 27 0.56 -3.10 10.72
CA SER A 27 1.26 -3.72 9.61
C SER A 27 1.30 -2.77 8.42
N TYR A 28 2.25 -2.97 7.52
CA TYR A 28 2.31 -2.18 6.28
C TYR A 28 1.00 -2.30 5.48
N GLU A 29 0.30 -3.43 5.62
CA GLU A 29 -1.00 -3.70 5.04
C GLU A 29 -2.08 -2.75 5.58
N ALA A 30 -2.19 -2.63 6.90
CA ALA A 30 -3.17 -1.73 7.52
C ALA A 30 -2.91 -0.25 7.15
N LEU A 31 -1.63 0.14 7.03
CA LEU A 31 -1.23 1.47 6.61
C LEU A 31 -1.61 1.74 5.15
N SER A 32 -1.32 0.81 4.25
CA SER A 32 -1.62 0.97 2.83
C SER A 32 -3.13 0.88 2.53
N GLU A 33 -3.92 0.13 3.34
CA GLU A 33 -5.39 0.19 3.31
C GLU A 33 -5.89 1.62 3.63
N ALA A 34 -5.23 2.30 4.58
CA ALA A 34 -5.44 3.71 4.88
C ALA A 34 -4.74 4.67 3.89
N ARG A 35 -4.19 4.15 2.78
CA ARG A 35 -3.45 4.93 1.76
C ARG A 35 -2.19 5.63 2.28
N VAL A 36 -1.63 5.16 3.39
CA VAL A 36 -0.34 5.60 3.93
C VAL A 36 0.79 4.81 3.27
N PHE A 37 1.76 5.53 2.71
CA PHE A 37 2.95 4.90 2.12
C PHE A 37 4.14 5.09 3.03
N PHE A 38 4.89 4.01 3.21
CA PHE A 38 6.10 3.98 4.02
C PHE A 38 7.25 3.39 3.22
N ARG A 39 8.44 3.98 3.35
CA ARG A 39 9.70 3.44 2.81
C ARG A 39 10.85 3.79 3.73
N HIS A 40 11.69 2.80 4.04
CA HIS A 40 12.95 3.02 4.74
C HIS A 40 14.10 3.13 3.73
N PHE A 41 14.95 4.14 3.91
CA PHE A 41 16.20 4.36 3.19
C PHE A 41 17.37 4.18 4.14
N ASP A 42 18.57 3.88 3.62
CA ASP A 42 19.76 3.91 4.46
C ASP A 42 19.97 5.34 4.97
N PRO A 43 19.97 5.58 6.30
CA PRO A 43 20.14 6.93 6.84
C PRO A 43 21.42 7.62 6.36
N LYS A 44 22.50 6.87 6.11
CA LYS A 44 23.78 7.43 5.65
C LYS A 44 23.68 7.98 4.22
N GLU A 45 23.00 7.26 3.33
CA GLU A 45 22.77 7.70 1.96
C GLU A 45 21.99 9.03 1.90
N VAL A 46 21.11 9.27 2.88
CA VAL A 46 20.33 10.51 2.96
C VAL A 46 21.15 11.64 3.59
N SER A 47 21.88 11.37 4.68
CA SER A 47 22.56 12.41 5.46
C SER A 47 23.83 12.95 4.79
N ASP A 48 24.56 12.11 4.04
CA ASP A 48 25.85 12.48 3.45
C ASP A 48 25.70 13.51 2.31
N ASP A 49 24.62 13.41 1.52
CA ASP A 49 24.27 14.35 0.46
C ASP A 49 22.75 14.44 0.31
N ILE A 50 22.12 15.26 1.16
CA ILE A 50 20.66 15.47 1.15
C ILE A 50 20.18 15.90 -0.24
N GLU A 51 20.87 16.85 -0.88
CA GLU A 51 20.47 17.41 -2.17
C GLU A 51 20.56 16.36 -3.29
N GLY A 52 21.70 15.65 -3.37
CA GLY A 52 21.92 14.58 -4.35
C GLY A 52 20.97 13.41 -4.17
N PHE A 53 20.57 13.10 -2.93
CA PHE A 53 19.59 12.06 -2.63
C PHE A 53 18.15 12.49 -2.97
N ILE A 54 17.75 13.71 -2.57
CA ILE A 54 16.35 14.12 -2.62
C ILE A 54 15.90 14.51 -4.03
N GLN A 55 16.75 15.16 -4.83
CA GLN A 55 16.38 15.65 -6.17
C GLN A 55 15.89 14.53 -7.12
N PRO A 56 16.55 13.36 -7.21
CA PRO A 56 16.01 12.23 -7.98
C PRO A 56 14.68 11.72 -7.44
N LEU A 57 14.49 11.72 -6.12
CA LEU A 57 13.26 11.27 -5.47
C LEU A 57 12.09 12.22 -5.78
N LEU A 58 12.32 13.53 -5.72
CA LEU A 58 11.35 14.57 -6.07
C LEU A 58 10.85 14.41 -7.50
N LYS A 59 11.77 14.37 -8.48
CA LYS A 59 11.44 14.19 -9.90
C LYS A 59 10.62 12.93 -10.17
N LYS A 60 10.97 11.84 -9.47
CA LYS A 60 10.32 10.56 -9.64
C LYS A 60 8.90 10.53 -9.05
N LEU A 61 8.71 11.16 -7.90
CA LEU A 61 7.44 11.18 -7.19
C LEU A 61 6.56 12.38 -7.58
N ASN A 62 7.02 13.21 -8.52
CA ASN A 62 6.35 14.45 -8.96
C ASN A 62 6.14 15.47 -7.82
N TYR A 63 7.13 15.58 -6.92
CA TYR A 63 7.24 16.64 -5.92
C TYR A 63 8.26 17.67 -6.40
N HIS A 64 8.11 18.93 -6.00
CA HIS A 64 8.87 20.05 -6.58
C HIS A 64 9.85 20.72 -5.62
N SER A 65 9.58 20.66 -4.32
CA SER A 65 10.40 21.36 -3.32
C SER A 65 10.47 20.59 -2.02
N TYR A 66 11.45 20.97 -1.20
CA TYR A 66 11.62 20.45 0.14
C TYR A 66 12.22 21.51 1.06
N ASP A 67 12.06 21.32 2.37
CA ASP A 67 12.83 22.05 3.37
C ASP A 67 13.28 21.12 4.51
N VAL A 68 14.17 21.61 5.37
CA VAL A 68 14.65 20.88 6.55
C VAL A 68 14.12 21.56 7.79
N VAL A 69 13.47 20.79 8.67
CA VAL A 69 12.99 21.27 9.96
C VAL A 69 13.62 20.48 11.08
N ASN A 70 14.05 21.19 12.12
CA ASN A 70 14.53 20.61 13.37
C ASN A 70 13.61 21.04 14.51
N LEU A 71 12.85 20.09 15.03
CA LEU A 71 11.93 20.27 16.15
C LEU A 71 12.60 19.71 17.41
N SER A 72 13.21 20.61 18.19
CA SER A 72 13.82 20.30 19.48
C SER A 72 13.83 21.52 20.40
N PRO A 73 13.79 21.33 21.74
CA PRO A 73 13.95 22.43 22.68
C PRO A 73 15.25 23.21 22.49
N ALA A 74 16.34 22.53 22.13
CA ALA A 74 17.63 23.16 21.85
C ALA A 74 17.59 24.15 20.67
N THR A 75 16.72 23.92 19.68
CA THR A 75 16.60 24.75 18.48
C THR A 75 15.52 25.84 18.62
N LEU A 76 14.44 25.55 19.36
CA LEU A 76 13.24 26.40 19.40
C LEU A 76 13.00 27.08 20.75
N GLY A 77 13.65 26.62 21.82
CA GLY A 77 13.28 26.92 23.20
C GLY A 77 12.11 26.05 23.68
N ASP A 78 12.05 25.79 25.00
CA ASP A 78 11.05 24.88 25.61
C ASP A 78 9.61 25.31 25.33
N GLU A 79 9.30 26.61 25.49
CA GLU A 79 7.94 27.14 25.33
C GLU A 79 7.42 26.95 23.90
N LYS A 80 8.21 27.37 22.90
CA LYS A 80 7.84 27.23 21.48
C LYS A 80 7.78 25.76 21.07
N PHE A 81 8.69 24.93 21.58
CA PHE A 81 8.68 23.50 21.33
C PHE A 81 7.41 22.85 21.86
N GLU A 82 7.03 23.09 23.12
CA GLU A 82 5.83 22.46 23.69
C GLU A 82 4.54 22.99 23.05
N ALA A 83 4.46 24.28 22.69
CA ALA A 83 3.34 24.83 21.94
C ALA A 83 3.16 24.16 20.57
N LEU A 84 4.26 23.97 19.82
CA LEU A 84 4.23 23.24 18.55
C LEU A 84 3.92 21.75 18.75
N ALA A 85 4.45 21.13 19.81
CA ALA A 85 4.16 19.74 20.12
C ALA A 85 2.68 19.52 20.46
N GLU A 86 2.03 20.47 21.13
CA GLU A 86 0.59 20.46 21.37
C GLU A 86 -0.21 20.63 20.08
N GLN A 87 0.18 21.57 19.22
CA GLN A 87 -0.46 21.80 17.92
C GLN A 87 -0.35 20.56 17.01
N HIS A 88 0.84 19.97 16.88
CA HIS A 88 1.05 18.79 16.04
C HIS A 88 0.34 17.53 16.58
N PHE A 89 0.12 17.44 17.89
CA PHE A 89 -0.57 16.31 18.51
C PHE A 89 -2.10 16.43 18.45
N MET A 90 -2.64 17.61 18.15
CA MET A 90 -4.07 17.76 17.88
C MET A 90 -4.44 17.00 16.60
N GLU A 91 -5.54 16.23 16.60
CA GLU A 91 -5.95 15.49 15.40
C GLU A 91 -6.37 16.45 14.28
N HIS A 92 -5.67 16.37 13.14
CA HIS A 92 -5.85 17.26 12.01
C HIS A 92 -5.67 16.55 10.67
N THR A 93 -5.97 17.27 9.59
CA THR A 93 -5.72 16.87 8.21
C THR A 93 -5.17 18.05 7.39
N HIS A 94 -4.67 17.75 6.21
CA HIS A 94 -4.13 18.71 5.24
C HIS A 94 -4.84 18.59 3.89
N GLU A 95 -4.91 19.71 3.16
CA GLU A 95 -5.44 19.75 1.79
C GLU A 95 -4.47 19.15 0.77
N ASP A 96 -3.18 19.06 1.13
CA ASP A 96 -2.10 18.43 0.35
C ASP A 96 -1.51 17.24 1.12
N ASP A 97 -0.76 16.39 0.43
CA ASP A 97 -0.05 15.28 1.05
C ASP A 97 1.02 15.79 2.03
N GLU A 98 1.09 15.15 3.20
CA GLU A 98 2.18 15.35 4.15
C GLU A 98 3.26 14.29 3.93
N VAL A 99 4.40 14.72 3.40
CA VAL A 99 5.56 13.85 3.20
C VAL A 99 6.70 14.22 4.14
N ARG A 100 7.23 13.22 4.84
CA ARG A 100 8.27 13.37 5.86
C ARG A 100 9.35 12.31 5.68
N LEU A 101 10.59 12.74 5.50
CA LEU A 101 11.78 11.86 5.59
C LEU A 101 12.56 12.22 6.85
N ILE A 102 12.70 11.28 7.78
CA ILE A 102 13.36 11.53 9.06
C ILE A 102 14.89 11.47 8.88
N LEU A 103 15.59 12.49 9.36
CA LEU A 103 17.04 12.63 9.30
C LEU A 103 17.71 12.29 10.64
N GLU A 104 17.17 12.82 11.74
CA GLU A 104 17.70 12.64 13.10
C GLU A 104 16.55 12.57 14.10
N GLY A 105 16.79 11.94 15.25
CA GLY A 105 15.76 11.79 16.29
C GLY A 105 14.62 10.87 15.87
N GLN A 106 13.52 10.88 16.63
CA GLN A 106 12.38 10.00 16.37
C GLN A 106 11.07 10.54 16.95
N GLY A 107 9.96 9.98 16.47
CA GLY A 107 8.63 10.32 16.96
C GLY A 107 7.58 9.34 16.47
N TYR A 108 6.33 9.65 16.80
CA TYR A 108 5.16 8.86 16.47
C TYR A 108 4.24 9.64 15.54
N PHE A 109 3.90 9.06 14.40
CA PHE A 109 2.72 9.46 13.63
C PHE A 109 1.57 8.55 14.01
N ASP A 110 0.48 9.12 14.49
CA ASP A 110 -0.78 8.39 14.66
C ASP A 110 -1.67 8.68 13.45
N VAL A 111 -2.21 7.62 12.84
CA VAL A 111 -3.05 7.68 11.65
C VAL A 111 -4.35 6.91 11.85
N ARG A 112 -5.43 7.32 11.20
CA ARG A 112 -6.69 6.57 11.19
C ARG A 112 -6.68 5.47 10.13
N ASP A 113 -7.02 4.25 10.53
CA ASP A 113 -7.26 3.15 9.59
C ASP A 113 -8.60 3.31 8.84
N ALA A 114 -8.93 2.35 7.96
CA ALA A 114 -10.19 2.37 7.21
C ALA A 114 -11.46 2.26 8.08
N ASN A 115 -11.31 1.90 9.36
CA ASN A 115 -12.37 1.76 10.35
C ASN A 115 -12.28 2.84 11.45
N ASP A 116 -11.54 3.93 11.21
CA ASP A 116 -11.36 5.06 12.11
C ASP A 116 -10.65 4.72 13.45
N LYS A 117 -9.84 3.66 13.47
CA LYS A 117 -9.00 3.29 14.62
C LYS A 117 -7.60 3.86 14.48
N TRP A 118 -6.98 4.20 15.60
CA TRP A 118 -5.59 4.68 15.61
C TRP A 118 -4.58 3.56 15.38
N ILE A 119 -3.69 3.80 14.40
CA ILE A 119 -2.42 3.10 14.24
C ILE A 119 -1.31 4.10 14.54
N ARG A 120 -0.42 3.76 15.47
CA ARG A 120 0.80 4.50 15.78
C ARG A 120 1.96 3.92 14.99
N LEU A 121 2.72 4.79 14.31
CA LEU A 121 3.94 4.45 13.58
C LEU A 121 5.12 5.09 14.30
N LEU A 122 6.06 4.30 14.80
CA LEU A 122 7.37 4.81 15.15
C LEU A 122 8.07 5.27 13.87
N SER A 123 8.70 6.44 13.91
CA SER A 123 9.39 7.06 12.77
C SER A 123 10.79 7.46 13.21
N LYS A 124 11.80 6.91 12.54
CA LYS A 124 13.22 7.05 12.90
C LYS A 124 14.06 7.39 11.65
N PRO A 125 15.35 7.74 11.79
CA PRO A 125 16.17 8.16 10.66
C PRO A 125 16.13 7.17 9.50
N GLY A 126 16.01 7.69 8.28
CA GLY A 126 15.83 6.91 7.04
C GLY A 126 14.37 6.60 6.69
N ASP A 127 13.42 6.77 7.62
CA ASP A 127 12.00 6.54 7.34
C ASP A 127 11.40 7.69 6.54
N CYS A 128 10.79 7.35 5.40
CA CYS A 128 9.98 8.23 4.59
C CYS A 128 8.51 7.80 4.67
N ILE A 129 7.66 8.73 5.07
CA ILE A 129 6.22 8.54 5.22
C ILE A 129 5.49 9.53 4.32
N VAL A 130 4.47 9.04 3.63
CA VAL A 130 3.53 9.84 2.84
C VAL A 130 2.15 9.64 3.46
N LEU A 131 1.62 10.71 4.06
CA LEU A 131 0.25 10.79 4.53
C LEU A 131 -0.56 11.50 3.44
N PRO A 132 -1.61 10.86 2.89
CA PRO A 132 -2.37 11.45 1.79
C PRO A 132 -3.23 12.62 2.27
N ALA A 133 -3.43 13.59 1.38
CA ALA A 133 -4.38 14.69 1.58
C ALA A 133 -5.74 14.18 2.04
N GLY A 134 -6.36 14.83 3.04
CA GLY A 134 -7.66 14.47 3.59
C GLY A 134 -7.66 13.34 4.64
N MET A 135 -6.50 12.75 4.96
CA MET A 135 -6.38 11.78 6.06
C MET A 135 -6.19 12.45 7.41
N TYR A 136 -6.91 11.97 8.42
CA TYR A 136 -6.67 12.38 9.80
C TYR A 136 -5.44 11.71 10.39
N HIS A 137 -4.62 12.53 11.01
CA HIS A 137 -3.41 12.11 11.70
C HIS A 137 -3.05 13.11 12.80
N ARG A 138 -2.05 12.73 13.60
CA ARG A 138 -1.36 13.61 14.55
C ARG A 138 0.07 13.14 14.71
N PHE A 139 0.92 14.01 15.22
CA PHE A 139 2.34 13.73 15.43
C PHE A 139 2.80 14.14 16.82
N THR A 140 3.72 13.37 17.39
CA THR A 140 4.45 13.74 18.60
C THR A 140 5.87 13.19 18.56
N THR A 141 6.82 13.92 19.14
CA THR A 141 8.13 13.33 19.44
C THR A 141 7.98 12.26 20.53
N ASP A 142 8.98 11.41 20.67
CA ASP A 142 9.14 10.60 21.87
C ASP A 142 9.71 11.46 23.03
N HIS A 143 10.16 10.78 24.09
CA HIS A 143 10.79 11.39 25.26
C HIS A 143 12.11 12.12 24.98
N SER A 144 12.78 11.85 23.86
CA SER A 144 13.99 12.59 23.45
C SER A 144 13.68 14.03 23.05
N LYS A 145 12.41 14.34 22.73
CA LYS A 145 11.96 15.66 22.28
C LYS A 145 12.75 16.20 21.10
N CYS A 146 13.26 15.33 20.24
CA CYS A 146 14.11 15.71 19.12
C CYS A 146 13.68 14.96 17.87
N ILE A 147 13.36 15.71 16.82
CA ILE A 147 13.22 15.15 15.47
C ILE A 147 13.66 16.18 14.42
N LYS A 148 14.46 15.72 13.47
CA LYS A 148 14.86 16.50 12.30
C LYS A 148 14.35 15.80 11.05
N THR A 149 13.64 16.53 10.20
CA THR A 149 12.94 15.96 9.05
C THR A 149 13.16 16.78 7.80
N LEU A 150 13.20 16.12 6.64
CA LEU A 150 12.87 16.76 5.38
C LEU A 150 11.36 16.74 5.21
N ARG A 151 10.79 17.90 4.90
CA ARG A 151 9.40 18.03 4.48
C ARG A 151 9.39 18.20 2.96
N ILE A 152 8.62 17.39 2.26
CA ILE A 152 8.61 17.33 0.79
C ILE A 152 7.23 17.78 0.27
N PHE A 153 7.20 18.59 -0.79
CA PHE A 153 5.97 19.26 -1.26
C PHE A 153 5.71 19.11 -2.75
N LYS A 154 4.44 18.85 -3.10
CA LYS A 154 3.98 18.83 -4.49
C LYS A 154 4.03 20.23 -5.07
N GLU A 155 3.48 21.22 -4.39
CA GLU A 155 3.51 22.63 -4.80
C GLU A 155 4.03 23.50 -3.65
N ALA A 156 3.94 24.83 -3.76
CA ALA A 156 4.22 25.71 -2.63
C ALA A 156 3.31 25.31 -1.45
N PRO A 157 3.87 24.95 -0.28
CA PRO A 157 3.11 24.26 0.75
C PRO A 157 2.00 25.11 1.35
N ARG A 158 0.79 24.54 1.45
CA ARG A 158 -0.29 25.07 2.29
C ARG A 158 -0.23 24.44 3.67
N TRP A 159 0.47 25.10 4.60
CA TRP A 159 0.68 24.65 5.98
C TRP A 159 -0.55 24.73 6.90
N ILE A 160 -1.76 24.61 6.36
CA ILE A 160 -2.98 24.74 7.14
C ILE A 160 -3.34 23.37 7.69
N ALA A 161 -3.15 23.17 8.99
CA ALA A 161 -3.73 22.06 9.72
C ALA A 161 -5.22 22.34 9.95
N LEU A 162 -6.07 21.46 9.44
CA LEU A 162 -7.52 21.52 9.61
C LEU A 162 -7.90 20.50 10.68
N ASN A 163 -8.29 21.00 11.85
CA ASN A 163 -8.72 20.13 12.95
C ASN A 163 -9.95 19.32 12.54
N ARG A 164 -10.04 18.09 13.06
CA ARG A 164 -11.20 17.24 12.82
C ARG A 164 -12.49 17.90 13.29
N GLY A 165 -13.50 17.94 12.43
CA GLY A 165 -14.78 18.58 12.72
C GLY A 165 -15.69 18.67 11.50
N PRO A 166 -16.96 19.08 11.68
CA PRO A 166 -17.97 19.08 10.61
C PRO A 166 -17.56 19.90 9.37
N GLU A 167 -16.90 21.04 9.57
CA GLU A 167 -16.43 21.88 8.47
C GLU A 167 -15.29 21.22 7.67
N THR A 168 -14.43 20.46 8.35
CA THR A 168 -13.31 19.73 7.75
C THR A 168 -13.79 18.51 6.97
N GLU A 169 -14.85 17.83 7.42
CA GLU A 169 -15.50 16.74 6.66
C GLU A 169 -16.00 17.21 5.28
N GLU A 170 -16.41 18.48 5.17
CA GLU A 170 -16.94 19.04 3.93
C GLU A 170 -15.86 19.46 2.92
N LYS A 171 -14.58 19.43 3.33
CA LYS A 171 -13.45 19.85 2.47
C LYS A 171 -13.27 18.93 1.27
N PRO A 172 -12.95 19.47 0.07
CA PRO A 172 -12.75 18.66 -1.13
C PRO A 172 -11.72 17.53 -0.95
N ALA A 173 -10.56 17.83 -0.37
CA ALA A 173 -9.50 16.84 -0.14
C ALA A 173 -9.98 15.68 0.76
N ARG A 174 -10.78 16.00 1.79
CA ARG A 174 -11.36 15.00 2.71
C ARG A 174 -12.37 14.10 2.00
N LYS A 175 -13.28 14.67 1.21
CA LYS A 175 -14.24 13.90 0.39
C LYS A 175 -13.54 13.01 -0.63
N GLU A 176 -12.49 13.52 -1.27
CA GLU A 176 -11.72 12.76 -2.25
C GLU A 176 -10.94 11.61 -1.59
N TYR A 177 -10.35 11.85 -0.42
CA TYR A 177 -9.73 10.79 0.38
C TYR A 177 -10.71 9.67 0.72
N LEU A 178 -11.89 10.01 1.25
CA LEU A 178 -12.93 9.02 1.56
C LEU A 178 -13.41 8.27 0.32
N ALA A 179 -13.60 8.97 -0.80
CA ALA A 179 -13.95 8.34 -2.06
C ALA A 179 -12.89 7.33 -2.50
N ARG A 180 -11.60 7.67 -2.42
CA ARG A 180 -10.48 6.76 -2.74
C ARG A 180 -10.34 5.61 -1.75
N LEU A 181 -10.65 5.83 -0.48
CA LEU A 181 -10.59 4.81 0.57
C LEU A 181 -11.63 3.71 0.32
N HIS A 182 -12.83 4.09 -0.13
CA HIS A 182 -13.93 3.15 -0.38
C HIS A 182 -14.14 2.76 -1.85
N ALA A 183 -13.41 3.39 -2.77
CA ALA A 183 -13.48 3.05 -4.19
C ALA A 183 -13.07 1.58 -4.42
N PRO A 184 -13.79 0.84 -5.28
CA PRO A 184 -13.30 -0.44 -5.75
C PRO A 184 -11.93 -0.26 -6.43
N ALA A 185 -11.02 -1.20 -6.19
CA ALA A 185 -9.69 -1.14 -6.79
C ALA A 185 -9.78 -1.28 -8.32
N GLU A 186 -9.16 -0.35 -9.03
CA GLU A 186 -9.07 -0.44 -10.50
C GLU A 186 -8.08 -1.53 -10.92
N THR A 187 -8.50 -2.37 -11.86
CA THR A 187 -7.69 -3.47 -12.39
C THR A 187 -7.48 -3.36 -13.90
N ALA A 188 -6.59 -4.18 -14.45
CA ALA A 188 -6.39 -4.28 -15.90
C ALA A 188 -7.68 -4.63 -16.68
N VAL A 189 -8.68 -5.24 -16.01
CA VAL A 189 -9.93 -5.71 -16.64
C VAL A 189 -11.17 -4.92 -16.17
N GLY A 190 -10.96 -3.78 -15.51
CA GLY A 190 -12.02 -2.94 -14.92
C GLY A 190 -12.02 -2.95 -13.39
N ALA A 191 -13.03 -2.32 -12.78
CA ALA A 191 -13.13 -2.20 -11.34
C ALA A 191 -13.33 -3.56 -10.65
N ALA A 192 -12.61 -3.78 -9.55
CA ALA A 192 -12.79 -4.94 -8.69
C ALA A 192 -14.23 -5.02 -8.16
N ASN A 193 -14.71 -6.24 -7.96
CA ASN A 193 -16.03 -6.57 -7.46
C ASN A 193 -15.94 -7.79 -6.53
N SER A 194 -17.07 -8.17 -5.92
CA SER A 194 -17.13 -9.27 -4.94
C SER A 194 -17.43 -10.66 -5.54
N HIS A 195 -17.32 -10.80 -6.86
CA HIS A 195 -17.78 -11.99 -7.60
C HIS A 195 -16.70 -12.59 -8.52
N THR A 196 -16.19 -11.82 -9.48
CA THR A 196 -15.33 -12.34 -10.57
C THR A 196 -14.03 -11.57 -10.78
N ILE A 197 -13.96 -10.29 -10.38
CA ILE A 197 -12.77 -9.46 -10.56
C ILE A 197 -12.28 -9.04 -9.18
N PHE A 198 -11.16 -9.57 -8.74
CA PHE A 198 -10.58 -9.29 -7.44
C PHE A 198 -9.29 -8.51 -7.60
N SER A 199 -9.01 -7.62 -6.65
CA SER A 199 -7.69 -7.03 -6.49
C SER A 199 -7.30 -7.19 -5.03
N LEU A 200 -6.46 -8.20 -4.77
CA LEU A 200 -5.96 -8.41 -3.42
C LEU A 200 -4.68 -7.63 -3.29
N HIS A 201 -4.73 -6.60 -2.46
CA HIS A 201 -3.52 -5.96 -2.01
C HIS A 201 -2.90 -6.87 -0.95
N TYR A 202 -1.58 -6.87 -0.89
CA TYR A 202 -0.78 -7.49 0.16
C TYR A 202 -0.58 -9.01 0.10
N PRO A 203 0.66 -9.47 0.27
CA PRO A 203 0.97 -10.88 0.16
C PRO A 203 0.56 -11.76 1.34
N LEU A 204 0.51 -11.23 2.56
CA LEU A 204 0.36 -12.05 3.76
C LEU A 204 -1.04 -12.64 3.93
N LYS A 205 -2.07 -11.92 3.47
CA LYS A 205 -3.47 -12.40 3.52
C LYS A 205 -3.89 -13.13 2.24
N LEU A 206 -3.05 -13.12 1.21
CA LEU A 206 -3.35 -13.69 -0.11
C LEU A 206 -3.92 -15.11 0.01
N ASP A 207 -3.21 -16.00 0.71
CA ASP A 207 -3.58 -17.41 0.77
C ASP A 207 -4.91 -17.63 1.49
N ALA A 208 -5.13 -16.93 2.61
CA ALA A 208 -6.37 -17.03 3.36
C ALA A 208 -7.56 -16.51 2.53
N GLU A 209 -7.44 -15.33 1.93
CA GLU A 209 -8.50 -14.71 1.14
C GLU A 209 -8.78 -15.48 -0.15
N LEU A 210 -7.74 -15.85 -0.89
CA LEU A 210 -7.87 -16.59 -2.13
C LEU A 210 -8.37 -18.02 -1.90
N THR A 211 -8.06 -18.64 -0.76
CA THR A 211 -8.65 -19.94 -0.38
C THR A 211 -10.15 -19.82 -0.14
N VAL A 212 -10.61 -18.78 0.55
CA VAL A 212 -12.05 -18.53 0.74
C VAL A 212 -12.74 -18.28 -0.60
N ILE A 213 -12.18 -17.42 -1.46
CA ILE A 213 -12.71 -17.11 -2.79
C ILE A 213 -12.77 -18.37 -3.66
N THR A 214 -11.66 -19.11 -3.75
CA THR A 214 -11.54 -20.31 -4.59
C THR A 214 -12.51 -21.40 -4.13
N LYS A 215 -12.64 -21.62 -2.81
CA LYS A 215 -13.60 -22.58 -2.26
C LYS A 215 -15.03 -22.23 -2.65
N ARG A 216 -15.45 -20.97 -2.43
CA ARG A 216 -16.77 -20.47 -2.80
C ARG A 216 -17.07 -20.68 -4.28
N LEU A 217 -16.13 -20.33 -5.16
CA LEU A 217 -16.30 -20.45 -6.61
C LEU A 217 -16.40 -21.91 -7.08
N LEU A 218 -15.58 -22.81 -6.51
CA LEU A 218 -15.63 -24.24 -6.81
C LEU A 218 -16.94 -24.90 -6.34
N GLU A 219 -17.50 -24.44 -5.23
CA GLU A 219 -18.81 -24.89 -4.73
C GLU A 219 -19.94 -24.39 -5.65
N GLN A 220 -19.91 -23.11 -6.05
CA GLN A 220 -20.92 -22.50 -6.93
C GLN A 220 -20.94 -23.11 -8.34
N HIS A 221 -19.77 -23.35 -8.95
CA HIS A 221 -19.65 -23.83 -10.33
C HIS A 221 -19.25 -25.30 -10.44
N SER A 222 -19.60 -26.09 -9.44
CA SER A 222 -19.08 -27.45 -9.21
C SER A 222 -19.09 -28.40 -10.43
N LYS A 223 -20.01 -28.28 -11.39
CA LYS A 223 -20.11 -29.15 -12.59
C LYS A 223 -19.56 -28.51 -13.87
N GLN A 224 -18.96 -27.33 -13.76
CA GLN A 224 -18.61 -26.50 -14.91
C GLN A 224 -17.11 -26.17 -14.87
N PRO A 225 -16.43 -26.16 -16.02
CA PRO A 225 -15.04 -25.70 -16.08
C PRO A 225 -14.99 -24.21 -15.72
N LEU A 226 -13.98 -23.81 -14.95
CA LEU A 226 -13.67 -22.43 -14.58
C LEU A 226 -12.17 -22.17 -14.76
N ALA A 227 -11.80 -20.90 -14.88
CA ALA A 227 -10.41 -20.45 -14.97
C ALA A 227 -10.17 -19.26 -14.04
N LEU A 228 -9.03 -19.27 -13.35
CA LEU A 228 -8.52 -18.14 -12.57
C LEU A 228 -7.31 -17.55 -13.30
N MET A 229 -7.39 -16.28 -13.67
CA MET A 229 -6.28 -15.50 -14.20
C MET A 229 -5.70 -14.62 -13.09
N ILE A 230 -4.43 -14.83 -12.73
CA ILE A 230 -3.71 -14.02 -11.74
C ILE A 230 -2.73 -13.10 -12.49
N PHE A 231 -2.86 -11.79 -12.29
CA PHE A 231 -2.00 -10.77 -12.86
C PHE A 231 -1.19 -10.07 -11.76
N LEU A 232 0.11 -10.35 -11.69
CA LEU A 232 1.04 -9.66 -10.81
C LEU A 232 1.61 -8.45 -11.54
N THR A 233 1.40 -7.25 -10.98
CA THR A 233 1.68 -5.98 -11.66
C THR A 233 2.32 -4.98 -10.71
N GLY A 234 3.05 -4.00 -11.23
CA GLY A 234 3.48 -2.87 -10.41
C GLY A 234 2.26 -2.07 -9.95
N SER A 235 2.19 -1.78 -8.64
CA SER A 235 1.18 -0.89 -8.08
C SER A 235 1.12 0.45 -8.84
N THR A 236 -0.07 1.05 -8.80
CA THR A 236 -0.30 2.40 -9.32
C THR A 236 -0.18 3.39 -8.18
N ASP A 237 0.47 4.51 -8.45
CA ASP A 237 0.42 5.66 -7.57
C ASP A 237 -1.04 6.08 -7.37
N PRO A 238 -1.52 6.19 -6.12
CA PRO A 238 -2.94 6.46 -5.85
C PRO A 238 -3.36 7.89 -6.18
N THR A 239 -2.40 8.82 -6.34
CA THR A 239 -2.68 10.22 -6.70
C THR A 239 -2.84 10.36 -8.21
N THR A 240 -1.95 9.75 -8.98
CA THR A 240 -1.82 9.94 -10.43
C THR A 240 -2.38 8.78 -11.24
N GLY A 241 -2.62 7.62 -10.62
CA GLY A 241 -2.98 6.37 -11.28
C GLY A 241 -1.84 5.73 -12.08
N ALA A 242 -0.65 6.35 -12.12
CA ALA A 242 0.47 5.89 -12.92
C ALA A 242 1.11 4.64 -12.29
N SER A 243 1.32 3.58 -13.08
CA SER A 243 2.11 2.42 -12.61
C SER A 243 3.58 2.80 -12.52
N TRP A 244 4.24 2.40 -11.43
CA TRP A 244 5.69 2.60 -11.31
C TRP A 244 6.49 1.68 -12.24
N CYS A 245 5.88 0.61 -12.77
CA CYS A 245 6.52 -0.37 -13.64
C CYS A 245 6.22 -0.03 -15.11
N PRO A 246 7.21 0.42 -15.90
CA PRO A 246 7.01 0.77 -17.30
C PRO A 246 6.48 -0.40 -18.14
N ASP A 247 6.92 -1.62 -17.86
CA ASP A 247 6.51 -2.83 -18.60
C ASP A 247 5.06 -3.24 -18.29
N CYS A 248 4.53 -2.87 -17.13
CA CYS A 248 3.13 -3.15 -16.78
C CYS A 248 2.14 -2.28 -17.57
N ILE A 249 2.54 -1.09 -18.00
CA ILE A 249 1.67 -0.16 -18.75
C ILE A 249 1.20 -0.78 -20.08
N PRO A 250 2.09 -1.21 -21.01
CA PRO A 250 1.67 -1.84 -22.26
C PRO A 250 1.10 -3.25 -22.07
N ALA A 251 1.39 -3.91 -20.94
CA ALA A 251 0.84 -5.24 -20.66
C ALA A 251 -0.64 -5.21 -20.29
N LYS A 252 -1.14 -4.15 -19.62
CA LYS A 252 -2.53 -4.07 -19.15
C LYS A 252 -3.58 -4.29 -20.26
N PRO A 253 -3.52 -3.62 -21.44
CA PRO A 253 -4.47 -3.89 -22.52
C PRO A 253 -4.42 -5.33 -23.06
N GLN A 254 -3.23 -5.93 -23.10
CA GLN A 254 -3.06 -7.33 -23.54
C GLN A 254 -3.70 -8.29 -22.54
N VAL A 255 -3.50 -8.05 -21.24
CA VAL A 255 -4.15 -8.82 -20.16
C VAL A 255 -5.68 -8.70 -20.26
N ALA A 256 -6.20 -7.49 -20.52
CA ALA A 256 -7.63 -7.26 -20.72
C ALA A 256 -8.21 -8.09 -21.88
N GLN A 257 -7.51 -8.09 -23.02
CA GLN A 257 -7.90 -8.90 -24.17
C GLN A 257 -7.89 -10.40 -23.85
N ARG A 258 -6.84 -10.91 -23.20
CA ARG A 258 -6.76 -12.33 -22.81
C ARG A 258 -7.82 -12.73 -21.79
N PHE A 259 -8.19 -11.83 -20.90
CA PHE A 259 -9.29 -12.08 -19.97
C PHE A 259 -10.64 -12.16 -20.68
N ALA A 260 -10.89 -11.28 -21.66
CA ALA A 260 -12.08 -11.35 -22.50
C ALA A 260 -12.16 -12.68 -23.29
N GLU A 261 -11.03 -13.21 -23.78
CA GLU A 261 -10.96 -14.54 -24.40
C GLU A 261 -11.33 -15.66 -23.41
N LEU A 262 -10.85 -15.59 -22.17
CA LEU A 262 -11.27 -16.53 -21.10
C LEU A 262 -12.75 -16.41 -20.80
N GLN A 263 -13.31 -15.20 -20.73
CA GLN A 263 -14.75 -14.99 -20.56
C GLN A 263 -15.54 -15.58 -21.74
N GLY A 264 -15.06 -15.47 -22.97
CA GLY A 264 -15.69 -16.11 -24.13
C GLY A 264 -15.66 -17.65 -24.05
N LYS A 265 -14.58 -18.24 -23.55
CA LYS A 265 -14.40 -19.69 -23.44
C LYS A 265 -15.14 -20.32 -22.25
N TYR A 266 -15.10 -19.68 -21.08
CA TYR A 266 -15.64 -20.21 -19.83
C TYR A 266 -16.97 -19.55 -19.43
N GLY A 267 -17.32 -18.38 -19.96
CA GLY A 267 -18.43 -17.55 -19.50
C GLY A 267 -18.01 -16.56 -18.41
N GLU A 268 -18.71 -15.43 -18.32
CA GLU A 268 -18.35 -14.30 -17.46
C GLU A 268 -18.28 -14.65 -15.97
N GLU A 269 -19.15 -15.54 -15.48
CA GLU A 269 -19.16 -15.96 -14.07
C GLU A 269 -18.08 -16.99 -13.73
N ARG A 270 -17.45 -17.61 -14.73
CA ARG A 270 -16.49 -18.72 -14.56
C ARG A 270 -15.07 -18.36 -14.98
N ALA A 271 -14.88 -17.19 -15.58
CA ALA A 271 -13.57 -16.58 -15.77
C ALA A 271 -13.35 -15.57 -14.64
N ILE A 272 -12.39 -15.87 -13.78
CA ILE A 272 -12.11 -15.10 -12.57
C ILE A 272 -10.79 -14.38 -12.75
N PHE A 273 -10.76 -13.10 -12.46
CA PHE A 273 -9.55 -12.27 -12.51
C PHE A 273 -9.10 -11.93 -11.10
N LEU A 274 -7.79 -12.02 -10.87
CA LEU A 274 -7.13 -11.58 -9.65
C LEU A 274 -5.93 -10.70 -9.98
N GLN A 275 -6.01 -9.42 -9.65
CA GLN A 275 -4.86 -8.53 -9.70
C GLN A 275 -4.11 -8.54 -8.36
N LEU A 276 -2.79 -8.71 -8.43
CA LEU A 276 -1.88 -8.61 -7.30
C LEU A 276 -0.88 -7.47 -7.55
N PRO A 277 -1.22 -6.23 -7.16
CA PRO A 277 -0.28 -5.12 -7.24
C PRO A 277 0.89 -5.33 -6.26
N VAL A 278 2.12 -5.11 -6.73
CA VAL A 278 3.33 -5.13 -5.91
C VAL A 278 3.89 -3.73 -5.77
N GLU A 279 4.13 -3.32 -4.53
CA GLU A 279 4.67 -2.00 -4.20
C GLU A 279 6.17 -1.93 -4.49
N ARG A 280 6.60 -0.90 -5.25
CA ARG A 280 8.00 -0.77 -5.70
C ARG A 280 8.99 -0.86 -4.55
N ALA A 281 8.69 -0.21 -3.43
CA ALA A 281 9.57 -0.11 -2.27
C ALA A 281 9.78 -1.47 -1.58
N GLY A 282 8.73 -2.28 -1.47
CA GLY A 282 8.82 -3.63 -0.87
C GLY A 282 9.38 -4.68 -1.84
N TYR A 283 9.14 -4.50 -3.14
CA TYR A 283 9.44 -5.50 -4.18
C TYR A 283 10.85 -5.37 -4.80
N LEU A 284 11.29 -4.15 -5.12
CA LEU A 284 12.51 -3.96 -5.92
C LEU A 284 13.76 -4.29 -5.10
N GLY A 285 14.61 -5.20 -5.62
CA GLY A 285 15.83 -5.61 -4.96
C GLY A 285 15.64 -6.49 -3.72
N ASN A 286 14.39 -6.86 -3.40
CA ASN A 286 14.08 -7.70 -2.25
C ASN A 286 13.86 -9.17 -2.69
N PRO A 287 14.85 -10.07 -2.54
CA PRO A 287 14.68 -11.49 -2.87
C PRO A 287 13.74 -12.22 -1.91
N GLU A 288 13.53 -11.69 -0.70
CA GLU A 288 12.65 -12.23 0.33
C GLU A 288 11.20 -11.74 0.19
N TYR A 289 10.89 -10.96 -0.85
CA TYR A 289 9.53 -10.48 -1.07
C TYR A 289 8.55 -11.67 -1.17
N PRO A 290 7.43 -11.69 -0.43
CA PRO A 290 6.68 -12.94 -0.23
C PRO A 290 6.18 -13.62 -1.51
N TYR A 291 5.77 -12.87 -2.54
CA TYR A 291 5.37 -13.47 -3.82
C TYR A 291 6.52 -14.18 -4.55
N ARG A 292 7.79 -13.83 -4.27
CA ARG A 292 8.97 -14.54 -4.80
C ARG A 292 9.15 -15.89 -4.13
N LYS A 293 8.87 -15.98 -2.82
CA LYS A 293 9.00 -17.20 -2.01
C LYS A 293 7.75 -18.08 -2.04
N HIS A 294 6.63 -17.54 -2.48
CA HIS A 294 5.35 -18.24 -2.53
C HIS A 294 5.45 -19.49 -3.44
N PRO A 295 4.98 -20.67 -2.98
CA PRO A 295 5.16 -21.95 -3.69
C PRO A 295 4.59 -21.97 -5.11
N THR A 296 3.44 -21.33 -5.32
CA THR A 296 2.80 -21.24 -6.65
C THR A 296 3.15 -19.99 -7.44
N LEU A 297 3.20 -18.80 -6.82
CA LEU A 297 3.45 -17.55 -7.57
C LEU A 297 4.89 -17.44 -8.05
N GLN A 298 5.90 -17.78 -7.22
CA GLN A 298 7.32 -17.75 -7.60
C GLN A 298 7.70 -16.53 -8.47
N LEU A 299 7.39 -15.33 -7.99
CA LEU A 299 7.47 -14.09 -8.78
C LEU A 299 8.93 -13.74 -9.13
N ALA A 300 9.30 -13.85 -10.40
CA ALA A 300 10.61 -13.40 -10.90
C ALA A 300 10.60 -11.90 -11.25
N SER A 301 9.64 -11.49 -12.07
CA SER A 301 9.51 -10.13 -12.60
C SER A 301 8.04 -9.69 -12.66
N VAL A 302 7.75 -8.38 -12.70
CA VAL A 302 6.44 -7.86 -13.07
C VAL A 302 6.55 -7.13 -14.42
N PRO A 303 5.56 -7.24 -15.32
CA PRO A 303 4.31 -7.99 -15.19
C PRO A 303 4.49 -9.52 -15.26
N THR A 304 3.71 -10.28 -14.49
CA THR A 304 3.57 -11.74 -14.63
C THR A 304 2.09 -12.12 -14.68
N LEU A 305 1.72 -12.98 -15.62
CA LEU A 305 0.38 -13.54 -15.75
C LEU A 305 0.42 -15.06 -15.51
N LEU A 306 -0.52 -15.57 -14.72
CA LEU A 306 -0.77 -16.99 -14.53
C LEU A 306 -2.23 -17.29 -14.90
N VAL A 307 -2.45 -18.44 -15.55
CA VAL A 307 -3.80 -18.99 -15.72
C VAL A 307 -3.84 -20.35 -15.05
N LEU A 308 -4.79 -20.52 -14.13
CA LEU A 308 -4.98 -21.73 -13.37
C LEU A 308 -6.39 -22.30 -13.58
N THR A 309 -6.49 -23.62 -13.48
CA THR A 309 -7.78 -24.34 -13.54
C THR A 309 -7.88 -25.33 -12.38
N PRO A 310 -9.09 -25.75 -11.96
CA PRO A 310 -9.24 -26.74 -10.92
C PRO A 310 -8.57 -28.07 -11.25
N THR A 311 -7.87 -28.67 -10.28
CA THR A 311 -7.38 -30.05 -10.35
C THR A 311 -8.55 -31.04 -10.37
N LYS A 312 -8.34 -32.25 -10.90
CA LYS A 312 -9.38 -33.30 -10.96
C LYS A 312 -10.06 -33.57 -9.61
N ASP A 313 -9.30 -33.54 -8.52
CA ASP A 313 -9.76 -33.90 -7.17
C ASP A 313 -10.01 -32.67 -6.29
N ALA A 314 -10.13 -31.47 -6.89
CA ALA A 314 -10.15 -30.19 -6.17
C ALA A 314 -11.19 -30.09 -5.04
N LYS A 315 -12.28 -30.85 -5.13
CA LYS A 315 -13.38 -30.87 -4.15
C LYS A 315 -13.21 -31.88 -3.03
N GLU A 316 -12.48 -32.97 -3.28
CA GLU A 316 -12.29 -34.05 -2.30
C GLU A 316 -11.22 -33.68 -1.27
N LYS A 317 -10.38 -32.70 -1.61
CA LYS A 317 -9.40 -32.13 -0.69
C LYS A 317 -10.15 -31.35 0.39
N GLY A 318 -10.00 -31.75 1.66
CA GLY A 318 -10.66 -31.17 2.83
C GLY A 318 -10.30 -29.69 3.08
N ASP A 319 -9.67 -29.36 4.19
CA ASP A 319 -9.19 -27.99 4.43
C ASP A 319 -7.78 -27.82 3.85
N VAL A 320 -7.71 -27.58 2.54
CA VAL A 320 -6.46 -27.29 1.81
C VAL A 320 -6.48 -25.89 1.20
N GLN A 321 -5.30 -25.38 0.87
CA GLN A 321 -5.11 -24.05 0.31
C GLN A 321 -5.62 -23.97 -1.15
N TRP A 322 -5.88 -22.76 -1.63
CA TRP A 322 -6.32 -22.54 -3.02
C TRP A 322 -5.36 -23.16 -4.05
N TYR A 323 -4.05 -23.09 -3.80
CA TYR A 323 -3.04 -23.60 -4.72
C TYR A 323 -2.94 -25.13 -4.74
N ASP A 324 -3.55 -25.83 -3.78
CA ASP A 324 -3.72 -27.28 -3.85
C ASP A 324 -4.93 -27.67 -4.71
N ARG A 325 -5.90 -26.76 -4.90
CA ARG A 325 -7.12 -26.99 -5.67
C ARG A 325 -6.98 -26.60 -7.13
N LEU A 326 -6.04 -25.72 -7.43
CA LEU A 326 -5.82 -25.16 -8.76
C LEU A 326 -4.44 -25.59 -9.26
N GLU A 327 -4.37 -25.94 -10.54
CA GLU A 327 -3.11 -26.22 -11.24
C GLU A 327 -2.82 -25.11 -12.24
N VAL A 328 -1.56 -24.67 -12.29
CA VAL A 328 -1.09 -23.68 -13.26
C VAL A 328 -1.07 -24.32 -14.64
N LYS A 329 -1.83 -23.75 -15.58
CA LYS A 329 -1.86 -24.17 -16.99
C LYS A 329 -0.99 -23.31 -17.88
N MET A 330 -0.80 -22.05 -17.50
CA MET A 330 0.05 -21.12 -18.21
C MET A 330 0.68 -20.15 -17.21
N ARG A 331 1.94 -19.79 -17.47
CA ARG A 331 2.68 -18.72 -16.83
C ARG A 331 3.41 -17.96 -17.93
N THR A 332 3.39 -16.64 -17.90
CA THR A 332 4.33 -15.84 -18.69
C THR A 332 5.71 -15.96 -18.03
N CYS A 333 6.61 -16.75 -18.63
CA CYS A 333 8.01 -16.81 -18.22
C CYS A 333 8.74 -15.53 -18.65
N ASP A 334 9.85 -15.25 -17.96
CA ASP A 334 10.75 -14.13 -18.20
C ASP A 334 11.04 -13.88 -19.69
N ILE A 335 10.91 -12.60 -20.09
CA ILE A 335 11.37 -11.98 -21.34
C ILE A 335 11.93 -12.98 -22.37
N ASP A 336 11.03 -13.65 -23.08
CA ASP A 336 11.17 -13.73 -24.52
C ASP A 336 9.89 -13.11 -25.10
N LYS A 337 10.02 -11.92 -25.70
CA LYS A 337 8.88 -11.15 -26.24
C LYS A 337 8.07 -11.91 -27.32
N ALA A 338 8.50 -13.11 -27.69
CA ALA A 338 7.83 -14.00 -28.62
C ALA A 338 6.63 -14.76 -28.01
N ASP A 339 6.61 -15.05 -26.70
CA ASP A 339 5.66 -16.04 -26.16
C ASP A 339 4.25 -15.51 -25.85
N VAL A 340 4.05 -14.20 -25.74
CA VAL A 340 2.69 -13.64 -25.64
C VAL A 340 1.91 -13.81 -26.96
N LEU A 341 2.62 -14.07 -28.06
CA LEU A 341 2.08 -14.23 -29.42
C LEU A 341 2.05 -15.69 -29.92
N SER A 342 2.59 -16.67 -29.18
CA SER A 342 2.85 -18.03 -29.71
C SER A 342 1.83 -19.12 -29.32
N LEU A 343 0.64 -18.76 -28.84
CA LEU A 343 -0.44 -19.74 -28.52
C LEU A 343 -1.64 -19.58 -29.48
N GLU A 344 -1.41 -19.96 -30.74
CA GLU A 344 -2.42 -20.65 -31.59
C GLU A 344 -2.26 -22.16 -31.37
#